data_AF-A0A7C3KU43-F1
#
_entry.id   AF-A0A7C3KU43-F1
#
_cell.length_a   1.000
_cell.length_b   1.000
_cell.length_c   1.000
_cell.angle_alpha   90.00
_cell.angle_beta   90.00
_cell.angle_gamma   90.00
#
_symmetry.space_group_name_H-M   'P 1'
#
loop_
_entity.id
_entity.type
_entity.pdbx_description
1 polymer ?
#
loop_
_entity_poly.entity_id
_entity_poly.type
_entity_poly.pdbx_seq_one_letter_code
_entity_poly.pdbx_strand_id
1 'polypeptide(L)' 'MEVAHKGVREKVFDDAGSIRRFINVFVNGEDVRHLQGPDTALKAGDEVSIVPAIAGGLHPGY' A
#
# COMPACT_ATOMS: atom_id res chain seq x y z
N MET A 1 -16.71 12.13 -0.55
CA MET A 1 -15.44 12.80 -0.87
C MET A 1 -14.36 12.14 -0.05
N GLU A 2 -13.51 11.40 -0.77
CA GLU A 2 -12.17 10.93 -0.42
C GLU A 2 -11.92 10.72 1.08
N VAL A 3 -12.21 9.50 1.53
CA VAL A 3 -11.73 9.00 2.81
C VAL A 3 -10.22 8.82 2.65
N ALA A 4 -9.46 9.91 2.75
CA ALA A 4 -8.04 9.86 2.99
C ALA A 4 -7.88 9.15 4.34
N HIS A 5 -7.79 7.82 4.31
CA HIS A 5 -7.76 6.97 5.48
C HIS A 5 -6.57 7.39 6.35
N LYS A 6 -6.86 8.20 7.37
CA LYS A 6 -5.90 8.73 8.34
C LYS A 6 -5.24 7.53 9.02
N GLY A 7 -3.98 7.25 8.64
CA GLY A 7 -3.22 6.09 9.13
C GLY A 7 -2.77 5.09 8.06
N VAL A 8 -3.23 5.18 6.79
CA VAL A 8 -2.68 4.32 5.71
C VAL A 8 -1.18 4.50 5.58
N ARG A 9 -0.70 5.75 5.58
CA ARG A 9 0.73 6.03 5.52
C ARG A 9 1.52 5.38 6.67
N GLU A 10 1.01 5.42 7.90
CA GLU A 10 1.67 4.83 9.08
C GLU A 10 1.64 3.30 9.07
N LYS A 11 0.67 2.70 8.37
CA LYS A 11 0.53 1.26 8.20
C LYS A 11 1.29 0.71 6.99
N VAL A 12 1.56 1.55 5.99
CA VAL A 12 2.28 1.20 4.75
C VAL A 12 3.77 1.49 4.88
N PHE A 13 4.12 2.65 5.44
CA PHE A 13 5.48 3.11 5.62
C PHE A 13 5.93 2.93 7.08
N ASP A 14 7.23 2.70 7.26
CA ASP A 14 7.89 2.71 8.56
C ASP A 14 8.35 4.14 8.92
N ASP A 15 8.93 4.33 10.11
CA ASP A 15 9.37 5.65 10.61
C ASP A 15 10.44 6.27 9.69
N ALA A 16 11.24 5.41 9.05
CA ALA A 16 12.23 5.80 8.05
C ALA A 16 11.64 6.15 6.66
N GLY A 17 10.31 6.17 6.48
CA GLY A 17 9.66 6.47 5.20
C GLY A 17 9.74 5.34 4.16
N SER A 18 10.25 4.17 4.54
CA SER A 18 10.33 2.99 3.66
C SER A 18 9.06 2.14 3.75
N ILE A 19 8.64 1.54 2.63
CA ILE A 19 7.50 0.60 2.62
C ILE A 19 7.84 -0.58 3.53
N ARG A 20 6.96 -0.88 4.49
CA ARG A 20 7.13 -2.00 5.42
C ARG A 20 7.24 -3.31 4.64
N ARG A 21 8.14 -4.20 5.08
CA ARG A 21 8.41 -5.49 4.40
C ARG A 21 7.14 -6.34 4.22
N PHE A 22 6.19 -6.24 5.15
CA PHE A 22 4.93 -6.97 5.16
C PHE A 22 3.80 -6.29 4.38
N ILE A 23 4.09 -5.26 3.58
CA ILE A 23 3.11 -4.59 2.73
C ILE A 23 3.60 -4.68 1.29
N ASN A 24 2.77 -5.25 0.42
CA ASN A 24 3.01 -5.26 -1.01
C ASN A 24 2.17 -4.13 -1.63
N VAL A 25 2.80 -3.32 -2.49
CA VAL A 25 2.14 -2.19 -3.15
C VAL A 25 2.30 -2.41 -4.63
N PHE A 26 1.19 -2.32 -5.37
CA PHE A 26 1.13 -2.51 -6.80
C PHE A 26 0.58 -1.26 -7.47
N VAL A 27 1.12 -0.89 -8.62
CA VAL A 27 0.68 0.22 -9.45
C VAL A 27 0.30 -0.37 -10.82
N ASN A 28 -0.99 -0.31 -11.17
CA ASN A 28 -1.58 -1.01 -12.33
C ASN A 28 -1.25 -2.51 -12.40
N GLY A 29 -1.14 -3.16 -11.23
CA GLY A 29 -0.80 -4.58 -11.11
C GLY A 29 0.70 -4.89 -11.09
N GLU A 30 1.57 -3.89 -11.26
CA GLU A 30 3.04 -4.05 -11.17
C GLU A 30 3.53 -3.74 -9.75
N ASP A 31 4.33 -4.62 -9.13
CA ASP A 31 4.86 -4.37 -7.79
C ASP A 31 5.85 -3.19 -7.79
N VAL A 32 5.65 -2.22 -6.91
CA VAL A 32 6.46 -0.99 -6.87
C VAL A 32 7.94 -1.26 -6.59
N ARG A 33 8.29 -2.40 -5.96
CA ARG A 33 9.69 -2.78 -5.70
C ARG A 33 10.46 -3.12 -6.97
N HIS A 34 9.76 -3.47 -8.06
CA HIS A 34 10.34 -3.61 -9.40
C HIS A 34 10.36 -2.29 -10.19
N LEU A 35 9.65 -1.27 -9.70
CA LEU A 35 9.64 0.09 -10.23
C LEU A 35 10.67 0.95 -9.47
N GLN A 36 10.27 2.15 -9.00
CA GLN A 36 11.11 3.06 -8.22
C GLN A 36 10.79 3.00 -6.71
N GLY A 37 10.14 1.92 -6.28
CA GLY A 37 9.71 1.72 -4.90
C GLY A 37 8.75 2.83 -4.46
N PRO A 38 8.96 3.44 -3.27
CA PRO A 38 8.11 4.51 -2.76
C PRO A 38 8.17 5.79 -3.61
N ASP A 39 9.19 5.96 -4.44
CA ASP A 39 9.37 7.13 -5.32
C ASP A 39 8.70 6.95 -6.69
N THR A 40 7.99 5.83 -6.90
CA THR A 40 7.29 5.55 -8.16
C THR A 40 6.27 6.66 -8.45
N ALA A 41 6.55 7.44 -9.50
CA ALA A 41 5.67 8.51 -9.94
C ALA A 41 4.32 7.93 -10.40
N LEU A 42 3.24 8.47 -9.84
CA LEU A 42 1.86 8.14 -10.21
C LEU A 42 1.29 9.22 -11.11
N LYS A 43 0.63 8.83 -12.19
CA LYS A 43 -0.19 9.72 -13.02
C LYS A 43 -1.65 9.62 -12.63
N ALA A 44 -2.42 10.65 -12.98
CA ALA A 44 -3.87 10.60 -12.88
C ALA A 44 -4.41 9.40 -13.68
N GLY A 45 -5.21 8.55 -13.03
CA GLY A 45 -5.75 7.33 -13.62
C GLY A 45 -4.94 6.06 -13.33
N ASP A 46 -3.78 6.15 -12.67
CA ASP A 46 -3.11 4.95 -12.15
C ASP A 46 -3.89 4.34 -10.98
N GLU A 47 -4.04 3.02 -11.01
CA GLU A 47 -4.61 2.27 -9.91
C GLU A 47 -3.50 1.81 -8.96
N VAL A 48 -3.65 2.10 -7.66
CA VAL A 48 -2.72 1.64 -6.63
C VAL A 48 -3.41 0.62 -5.72
N SER A 49 -2.88 -0.59 -5.68
CA SER A 49 -3.33 -1.68 -4.82
C SER A 49 -2.36 -1.90 -3.68
N ILE A 50 -2.86 -1.83 -2.44
CA ILE A 50 -2.06 -2.08 -1.23
C ILE A 50 -2.53 -3.38 -0.61
N VAL A 51 -1.68 -4.41 -0.65
CA VAL A 51 -1.97 -5.74 -0.15
C VAL A 51 -1.10 -6.01 1.08
N PRO A 52 -1.68 -6.05 2.29
CA PRO A 52 -0.94 -6.50 3.46
C PRO A 52 -0.56 -7.97 3.28
N ALA A 53 0.71 -8.30 3.47
CA ALA A 53 1.22 -9.67 3.44
C ALA A 53 0.58 -10.56 4.52
N ILE A 54 -0.06 -9.94 5.52
CA ILE A 54 -0.99 -10.60 6.44
C ILE A 54 -2.40 -10.32 5.95
N ALA A 55 -2.87 -11.06 4.94
CA ALA A 55 -4.29 -11.15 4.60
C ALA A 55 -5.03 -12.04 5.62
N GLY A 56 -4.71 -11.88 6.91
CA GLY A 56 -5.35 -12.55 8.04
C GLY A 56 -6.28 -11.56 8.73
N GLY A 57 -7.35 -11.16 8.03
CA GLY A 57 -8.47 -10.50 8.66
C GLY A 57 -9.26 -11.55 9.44
N LEU A 58 -9.11 -11.52 10.77
CA LEU A 58 -9.99 -12.19 11.72
C LEU A 58 -11.44 -11.99 11.25
N HIS A 59 -12.15 -13.07 10.93
CA HIS A 59 -13.60 -13.05 10.76
C HIS A 59 -14.17 -12.70 12.15
N PRO A 60 -14.76 -11.51 12.39
CA PRO A 60 -15.67 -11.39 13.52
C PRO A 60 -16.96 -12.04 13.04
N GLY A 61 -17.22 -13.26 13.50
CA GLY A 61 -18.43 -13.97 13.13
C GLY A 61 -19.68 -13.15 13.40
N TYR A 62 -20.52 -13.01 12.38
CA TYR A 62 -21.95 -13.33 12.43
C TYR A 62 -22.47 -13.53 11.00
#